data_AF-A0A523TX59-F1
#
_entry.id   AF-A0A523TX59-F1
#
_cell.length_a   1.000
_cell.length_b   1.000
_cell.length_c   1.000
_cell.angle_alpha   90.00
_cell.angle_beta   90.00
_cell.angle_gamma   90.00
#
_symmetry.space_group_name_H-M   'P 1'
#
loop_
_entity.id
_entity.type
_entity.pdbx_description
1 polymer ?
#
loop_
_entity_poly.entity_id
_entity_poly.type
_entity_poly.pdbx_seq_one_letter_code
_entity_poly.pdbx_strand_id
1 'polypeptide(L)'
;MKNGENFFGNAHLDVRHWQNIPETSGRWYSYNHERKDRLKKNEILSLFIPLLNRIILNDLTYKQQQALILRFRGHTQSEIAEKLNISQPAVNQHLIGKKRRGKKVGGALKKIRKKLLILSQQSQEPSDEAELIRVVGTLLDQAITRRKATNLLQEFASRISHKISSAS
;
A
#
# COMPACT_ATOMS: atom_id res chain seq x y z
N MET A 1 5.86 -25.07 28.39
CA MET A 1 5.00 -24.83 27.22
C MET A 1 3.88 -23.88 27.66
N LYS A 2 3.87 -22.64 27.17
CA LYS A 2 2.75 -21.70 27.39
C LYS A 2 2.19 -21.31 26.04
N ASN A 3 0.92 -21.68 25.86
CA ASN A 3 -0.06 -21.32 24.85
C ASN A 3 0.37 -20.18 23.91
N GLY A 4 0.76 -20.57 22.69
CA GLY A 4 0.89 -19.66 21.56
C GLY A 4 -0.50 -19.24 21.10
N GLU A 5 -1.07 -18.24 21.77
CA GLU A 5 -2.25 -17.56 21.29
C GLU A 5 -2.00 -17.07 19.86
N ASN A 6 -2.93 -17.39 18.96
CA ASN A 6 -3.01 -16.85 17.61
C ASN A 6 -3.24 -15.34 17.67
N PHE A 7 -2.20 -14.56 17.98
CA PHE A 7 -2.27 -13.11 18.18
C PHE A 7 -2.55 -12.30 16.89
N PHE A 8 -2.69 -12.98 15.76
CA PHE A 8 -2.80 -12.37 14.44
C PHE A 8 -3.84 -13.05 13.54
N GLY A 9 -4.95 -13.51 14.12
CA GLY A 9 -6.11 -13.91 13.32
C GLY A 9 -6.47 -12.78 12.34
N ASN A 10 -6.29 -13.02 11.05
CA ASN A 10 -6.63 -12.13 9.94
C ASN A 10 -6.02 -10.72 10.02
N ALA A 11 -4.69 -10.65 9.97
CA ALA A 11 -3.98 -9.38 9.85
C ALA A 11 -4.26 -8.74 8.46
N HIS A 12 -5.20 -7.80 8.41
CA HIS A 12 -5.55 -6.97 7.25
C HIS A 12 -5.29 -5.49 7.52
N LEU A 13 -5.02 -4.72 6.47
CA LEU A 13 -4.98 -3.27 6.54
C LEU A 13 -6.41 -2.71 6.47
N ASP A 14 -6.86 -2.04 7.53
CA ASP A 14 -8.02 -1.12 7.55
C ASP A 14 -7.59 0.30 7.10
N VAL A 15 -8.52 1.05 6.49
CA VAL A 15 -8.47 2.51 6.23
C VAL A 15 -7.94 3.29 7.44
N ARG A 16 -8.32 2.92 8.65
CA ARG A 16 -7.85 3.57 9.89
C ARG A 16 -6.34 3.54 10.05
N HIS A 17 -5.65 2.49 9.58
CA HIS A 17 -4.19 2.43 9.64
C HIS A 17 -3.53 3.47 8.71
N TRP A 18 -4.23 3.90 7.66
CA TRP A 18 -3.79 4.93 6.73
C TRP A 18 -4.09 6.34 7.22
N GLN A 19 -5.06 6.49 8.15
CA GLN A 19 -5.35 7.75 8.83
C GLN A 19 -4.26 8.13 9.86
N ASN A 20 -3.48 7.15 10.33
CA ASN A 20 -2.37 7.37 11.27
C ASN A 20 -1.08 7.86 10.62
N ILE A 21 -1.03 7.97 9.29
CA ILE A 21 0.06 8.65 8.61
C ILE A 21 -0.22 10.16 8.75
N PRO A 22 0.62 10.93 9.46
CA PRO A 22 0.39 12.37 9.61
C PRO A 22 0.17 13.00 8.24
N GLU A 23 -0.81 13.88 8.08
CA GLU A 23 -1.08 14.51 6.78
C GLU A 23 0.16 15.24 6.24
N THR A 24 1.00 15.76 7.14
CA THR A 24 2.33 16.34 6.88
C THR A 24 3.34 15.37 6.30
N SER A 25 3.18 14.07 6.58
CA SER A 25 4.00 12.99 6.01
C SER A 25 3.54 12.60 4.60
N GLY A 26 2.32 12.97 4.23
CA GLY A 26 1.84 12.89 2.86
C GLY A 26 2.44 14.02 2.03
N ARG A 27 2.98 13.72 0.84
CA ARG A 27 3.48 14.74 -0.11
C ARG A 27 2.40 15.72 -0.61
N TRP A 28 1.16 15.56 -0.14
CA TRP A 28 -0.04 16.30 -0.51
C TRP A 28 -0.60 17.13 0.66
N TYR A 29 0.22 17.37 1.69
CA TYR A 29 -0.16 18.13 2.88
C TYR A 29 -0.85 19.46 2.54
N SER A 30 -0.33 20.21 1.56
CA SER A 30 -0.90 21.50 1.13
C SER A 30 -2.22 21.39 0.36
N TYR A 31 -2.68 20.20 -0.02
CA TYR A 31 -3.86 19.97 -0.87
C TYR A 31 -5.05 19.32 -0.12
N ASN A 32 -4.95 19.08 1.19
CA ASN A 32 -5.98 18.35 1.97
C ASN A 32 -6.86 19.24 2.88
N HIS A 33 -6.77 20.57 2.75
CA HIS A 33 -7.49 21.47 3.64
C HIS A 33 -9.00 21.53 3.35
N GLU A 34 -9.42 21.27 2.10
CA GLU A 34 -10.82 21.32 1.70
C GLU A 34 -11.56 19.99 1.93
N ARG A 35 -12.84 20.08 2.32
CA ARG A 35 -13.71 18.92 2.55
C ARG A 35 -13.81 18.02 1.32
N LYS A 36 -13.82 18.60 0.11
CA LYS A 36 -13.92 17.87 -1.15
C LYS A 36 -12.69 16.99 -1.41
N ASP A 37 -11.50 17.46 -1.06
CA ASP A 37 -10.26 16.70 -1.25
C ASP A 37 -10.14 15.53 -0.27
N ARG A 38 -10.65 15.70 0.97
CA ARG A 38 -10.76 14.59 1.93
C ARG A 38 -11.69 13.47 1.46
N LEU A 39 -12.82 13.81 0.83
CA LEU A 39 -13.74 12.82 0.26
C LEU A 39 -13.10 12.04 -0.88
N LYS A 40 -12.45 12.73 -1.83
CA LYS A 40 -11.68 12.12 -2.93
C LYS A 40 -10.59 11.17 -2.42
N LYS A 41 -9.86 11.57 -1.38
CA LYS A 41 -8.85 10.73 -0.74
C LYS A 41 -9.47 9.44 -0.18
N ASN A 42 -10.59 9.54 0.51
CA ASN A 42 -11.28 8.38 1.08
C ASN A 42 -11.80 7.43 -0.02
N GLU A 43 -12.29 7.96 -1.13
CA GLU A 43 -12.71 7.18 -2.31
C GLU A 43 -11.54 6.41 -2.93
N ILE A 44 -10.38 7.07 -3.12
CA ILE A 44 -9.19 6.37 -3.62
C ILE A 44 -8.74 5.29 -2.63
N LEU A 45 -8.77 5.57 -1.33
CA LEU A 45 -8.40 4.60 -0.30
C LEU A 45 -9.36 3.41 -0.25
N SER A 46 -10.66 3.61 -0.45
CA SER A 46 -11.66 2.52 -0.45
C SER A 46 -11.45 1.54 -1.60
N LEU A 47 -10.92 1.99 -2.74
CA LEU A 47 -10.52 1.13 -3.86
C LEU A 47 -9.12 0.51 -3.64
N PHE A 48 -8.17 1.29 -3.13
CA PHE A 48 -6.78 0.87 -3.02
C PHE A 48 -6.51 -0.14 -1.91
N ILE A 49 -7.19 -0.02 -0.77
CA ILE A 49 -6.95 -0.88 0.39
C ILE A 49 -7.35 -2.34 0.13
N PRO A 50 -8.54 -2.65 -0.44
CA PRO A 50 -8.90 -4.02 -0.81
C PRO A 50 -7.92 -4.64 -1.82
N LEU A 51 -7.47 -3.88 -2.81
CA LEU A 51 -6.43 -4.30 -3.76
C LEU A 51 -5.13 -4.66 -3.02
N LEU A 52 -4.65 -3.76 -2.16
CA LEU A 52 -3.42 -3.99 -1.42
C LEU A 52 -3.53 -5.18 -0.46
N ASN A 53 -4.67 -5.34 0.21
CA ASN A 53 -4.94 -6.49 1.08
C ASN A 53 -4.90 -7.80 0.30
N ARG A 54 -5.52 -7.89 -0.89
CA ARG A 54 -5.44 -9.10 -1.73
C ARG A 54 -4.00 -9.48 -2.02
N ILE A 55 -3.14 -8.52 -2.37
CA ILE A 55 -1.72 -8.77 -2.63
C ILE A 55 -0.99 -9.21 -1.35
N ILE A 56 -1.25 -8.54 -0.22
CA ILE A 56 -0.61 -8.87 1.06
C ILE A 56 -0.92 -10.30 1.49
N LEU A 57 -2.17 -10.73 1.35
CA LEU A 57 -2.62 -12.05 1.80
C LEU A 57 -2.18 -13.17 0.88
N ASN A 58 -2.22 -12.94 -0.44
CA ASN A 58 -2.02 -14.00 -1.42
C ASN A 58 -0.56 -14.14 -1.86
N ASP A 59 0.26 -13.09 -1.77
CA ASP A 59 1.60 -13.07 -2.37
C ASP A 59 2.77 -12.93 -1.37
N LEU A 60 2.49 -12.48 -0.14
CA LEU A 60 3.51 -12.36 0.89
C LEU A 60 3.61 -13.62 1.73
N THR A 61 4.82 -13.92 2.23
CA THR A 61 4.94 -14.95 3.26
C THR A 61 4.37 -14.43 4.59
N TYR A 62 3.97 -15.33 5.48
CA TYR A 62 3.43 -14.96 6.80
C TYR A 62 4.32 -13.93 7.53
N LYS A 63 5.64 -14.17 7.63
CA LYS A 63 6.56 -13.22 8.28
C LYS A 63 6.68 -11.87 7.55
N GLN A 64 6.53 -11.84 6.22
CA GLN A 64 6.49 -10.59 5.46
C GLN A 64 5.21 -9.80 5.74
N GLN A 65 4.07 -10.48 5.77
CA GLN A 65 2.76 -9.89 6.11
C GLN A 65 2.82 -9.28 7.52
N GLN A 66 3.27 -10.03 8.52
CA GLN A 66 3.32 -9.54 9.90
C GLN A 66 4.21 -8.31 10.08
N ALA A 67 5.43 -8.37 9.53
CA ALA A 67 6.35 -7.24 9.59
C ALA A 67 5.77 -6.00 8.89
N LEU A 68 5.11 -6.18 7.74
CA LEU A 68 4.51 -5.10 6.98
C LEU A 68 3.34 -4.45 7.73
N ILE A 69 2.45 -5.26 8.33
CA ILE A 69 1.26 -4.76 9.03
C ILE A 69 1.65 -4.02 10.31
N LEU A 70 2.58 -4.56 11.09
CA LEU A 70 3.09 -3.85 12.28
C LEU A 70 3.75 -2.52 11.88
N ARG A 71 4.49 -2.50 10.77
CA ARG A 71 5.08 -1.27 10.25
C ARG A 71 4.01 -0.25 9.84
N PHE A 72 2.93 -0.68 9.18
CA PHE A 72 1.80 0.19 8.85
C PHE A 72 1.06 0.70 10.11
N ARG A 73 1.07 -0.08 11.19
CA ARG A 73 0.56 0.34 12.51
C ARG A 73 1.49 1.30 13.26
N GLY A 74 2.53 1.82 12.62
CA GLY A 74 3.45 2.79 13.21
C GLY A 74 4.60 2.19 14.02
N HIS A 75 4.73 0.86 14.10
CA HIS A 75 5.82 0.25 14.85
C HIS A 75 7.17 0.46 14.15
N THR A 76 8.19 0.77 14.93
CA THR A 76 9.59 0.81 14.53
C THR A 76 10.11 -0.59 14.23
N GLN A 77 11.25 -0.69 13.54
CA GLN A 77 11.83 -2.00 13.25
C GLN A 77 12.27 -2.75 14.52
N SER A 78 12.64 -2.03 15.58
CA SER A 78 13.02 -2.62 16.87
C SER A 78 11.79 -3.22 17.57
N GLU A 79 10.69 -2.48 17.66
CA GLU A 79 9.44 -2.99 18.24
C GLU A 79 8.87 -4.17 17.46
N ILE A 80 9.01 -4.16 16.13
CA ILE A 80 8.61 -5.31 15.28
C ILE A 80 9.49 -6.53 15.57
N ALA A 81 10.80 -6.32 15.74
CA ALA A 81 11.76 -7.38 16.06
C ALA A 81 11.39 -8.08 17.37
N GLU A 82 11.10 -7.29 18.40
CA GLU A 82 10.61 -7.76 19.71
C GLU A 82 9.29 -8.52 19.57
N LYS A 83 8.27 -7.92 18.93
CA LYS A 83 6.94 -8.54 18.77
C LYS A 83 6.95 -9.85 17.99
N LEU A 84 7.85 -9.99 17.02
CA LEU A 84 7.94 -11.19 16.18
C LEU A 84 8.99 -12.18 16.65
N ASN A 85 9.71 -11.88 17.73
CA ASN A 85 10.86 -12.62 18.25
C ASN A 85 11.88 -12.97 17.16
N ILE A 86 12.32 -11.95 16.42
CA ILE A 86 13.35 -12.04 15.37
C ILE A 86 14.32 -10.87 15.49
N SER A 87 15.45 -10.93 14.80
CA SER A 87 16.39 -9.81 14.80
C SER A 87 15.89 -8.63 13.96
N GLN A 88 16.27 -7.39 14.32
CA GLN A 88 15.97 -6.20 13.53
C GLN A 88 16.48 -6.30 12.07
N PRO A 89 17.67 -6.88 11.78
CA PRO A 89 18.06 -7.19 10.41
C PRO A 89 17.08 -8.12 9.68
N ALA A 90 16.50 -9.12 10.36
CA ALA A 90 15.49 -10.01 9.76
C ALA A 90 14.21 -9.25 9.42
N VAL A 91 13.76 -8.32 10.27
CA VAL A 91 12.65 -7.38 9.96
C VAL A 91 12.94 -6.60 8.69
N ASN A 92 14.13 -5.99 8.60
CA ASN A 92 14.54 -5.26 7.40
C ASN A 92 14.53 -6.15 6.15
N GLN A 93 15.02 -7.39 6.26
CA GLN A 93 15.00 -8.35 5.15
C GLN A 93 13.57 -8.75 4.75
N HIS A 94 12.64 -8.88 5.70
CA HIS A 94 11.24 -9.17 5.40
C HIS A 94 10.57 -7.98 4.68
N LEU A 95 10.83 -6.75 5.11
CA LEU A 95 10.25 -5.54 4.51
C LEU A 95 10.88 -5.21 3.13
N ILE A 96 12.20 -5.15 3.07
CA ILE A 96 12.96 -4.56 1.96
C ILE A 96 13.68 -5.61 1.11
N GLY A 97 13.95 -6.80 1.66
CA GLY A 97 14.73 -7.85 1.00
C GLY A 97 16.21 -7.80 1.36
N LYS A 98 17.00 -8.73 0.79
CA LYS A 98 18.45 -8.84 1.03
C LYS A 98 19.23 -8.95 -0.26
N LYS A 99 20.54 -8.69 -0.21
CA LYS A 99 21.44 -9.00 -1.33
C LYS A 99 21.82 -10.49 -1.28
N ARG A 100 21.76 -11.16 -2.43
CA ARG A 100 22.34 -12.49 -2.67
C ARG A 100 23.02 -12.46 -4.03
N ARG A 101 24.32 -12.81 -4.08
CA ARG A 101 25.12 -12.79 -5.32
C ARG A 101 24.99 -11.45 -6.07
N GLY A 102 25.14 -10.33 -5.35
CA GLY A 102 24.98 -8.97 -5.89
C GLY A 102 23.53 -8.52 -6.18
N LYS A 103 22.56 -9.44 -6.27
CA LYS A 103 21.16 -9.12 -6.62
C LYS A 103 20.28 -8.96 -5.38
N LYS A 104 19.37 -7.98 -5.39
CA LYS A 104 18.37 -7.80 -4.32
C LYS A 104 17.22 -8.79 -4.48
N VAL A 105 17.01 -9.66 -3.49
CA VAL A 105 16.02 -10.74 -3.49
C VAL A 105 15.07 -10.63 -2.29
N GLY A 106 13.83 -11.08 -2.47
CA GLY A 106 12.80 -11.01 -1.44
C GLY A 106 12.31 -9.59 -1.13
N GLY A 107 11.69 -9.42 0.03
CA GLY A 107 11.10 -8.17 0.50
C GLY A 107 9.62 -8.02 0.15
N ALA A 108 8.81 -7.62 1.14
CA ALA A 108 7.39 -7.37 0.98
C ALA A 108 7.12 -6.26 -0.04
N LEU A 109 7.81 -5.12 0.10
CA LEU A 109 7.61 -3.96 -0.78
C LEU A 109 7.94 -4.27 -2.24
N LYS A 110 9.02 -5.03 -2.48
CA LYS A 110 9.40 -5.45 -3.83
C LYS A 110 8.35 -6.37 -4.46
N LYS A 111 7.80 -7.31 -3.69
CA LYS A 111 6.74 -8.22 -4.14
C LYS A 111 5.45 -7.46 -4.46
N ILE A 112 5.00 -6.58 -3.56
CA ILE A 112 3.81 -5.74 -3.76
C ILE A 112 3.94 -4.93 -5.05
N ARG A 113 5.07 -4.23 -5.22
CA ARG A 113 5.33 -3.44 -6.44
C ARG A 113 5.27 -4.31 -7.69
N LYS A 114 5.91 -5.48 -7.69
CA LYS A 114 5.89 -6.40 -8.83
C LYS A 114 4.46 -6.83 -9.17
N LYS A 115 3.65 -7.14 -8.15
CA LYS A 115 2.27 -7.59 -8.34
C LYS A 115 1.37 -6.48 -8.88
N LEU A 116 1.49 -5.26 -8.36
CA LEU A 116 0.78 -4.10 -8.89
C LEU A 116 1.11 -3.84 -10.37
N LEU A 117 2.38 -3.96 -10.76
CA LEU A 117 2.79 -3.82 -12.17
C LEU A 117 2.20 -4.93 -13.06
N ILE A 118 2.22 -6.19 -12.62
CA ILE A 118 1.62 -7.30 -13.37
C ILE A 118 0.11 -7.08 -13.54
N LEU A 119 -0.59 -6.72 -12.46
CA LEU A 119 -2.02 -6.42 -12.51
C LEU A 119 -2.30 -5.26 -13.47
N SER A 120 -1.46 -4.23 -13.52
CA SER A 120 -1.62 -3.11 -14.46
C SER A 120 -1.49 -3.48 -15.92
N GLN A 121 -0.68 -4.50 -16.22
CA GLN A 121 -0.50 -5.02 -17.58
C GLN A 121 -1.66 -5.96 -17.99
N GLN A 122 -2.32 -6.58 -17.01
CA GLN A 122 -3.40 -7.54 -17.22
C GLN A 122 -4.80 -6.91 -17.15
N SER A 123 -4.90 -5.68 -16.67
CA SER A 123 -6.19 -4.97 -16.54
C SER A 123 -6.71 -4.54 -17.91
N GLN A 124 -7.60 -5.35 -18.49
CA GLN A 124 -8.22 -5.09 -19.81
C GLN A 124 -9.63 -4.50 -19.71
N GLU A 125 -10.37 -4.80 -18.63
CA GLU A 125 -11.76 -4.34 -18.45
C GLU A 125 -11.84 -2.92 -17.91
N PRO A 126 -12.74 -2.06 -18.43
CA PRO A 126 -12.93 -0.71 -17.94
C PRO A 126 -13.69 -0.72 -16.59
N SER A 127 -12.96 -0.77 -15.49
CA SER A 127 -13.47 -0.57 -14.13
C SER A 127 -12.64 0.46 -13.37
N ASP A 128 -13.21 1.04 -12.30
CA ASP A 128 -12.49 2.00 -11.45
C ASP A 128 -11.27 1.34 -10.79
N GLU A 129 -11.36 0.04 -10.47
CA GLU A 129 -10.24 -0.75 -9.98
C GLU A 129 -9.15 -0.92 -11.06
N ALA A 130 -9.52 -1.25 -12.30
CA ALA A 130 -8.56 -1.36 -13.40
C ALA A 130 -7.87 -0.03 -13.70
N GLU A 131 -8.60 1.09 -13.63
CA GLU A 131 -8.02 2.43 -13.77
C GLU A 131 -7.07 2.75 -12.61
N LEU A 132 -7.45 2.46 -11.37
CA LEU A 132 -6.57 2.60 -10.20
C LEU A 132 -5.28 1.80 -10.39
N ILE A 133 -5.39 0.53 -10.80
CA ILE A 133 -4.24 -0.34 -11.02
C ILE A 133 -3.33 0.24 -12.10
N ARG A 134 -3.87 0.77 -13.21
CA ARG A 134 -3.09 1.43 -14.27
C ARG A 134 -2.36 2.67 -13.74
N VAL A 135 -3.06 3.56 -13.03
CA VAL A 135 -2.47 4.76 -12.43
C VAL A 135 -1.33 4.37 -11.49
N VAL A 136 -1.58 3.42 -10.57
CA VAL A 136 -0.56 2.92 -9.65
C VAL A 136 0.62 2.29 -10.40
N GLY A 137 0.37 1.53 -11.45
CA GLY A 137 1.40 0.97 -12.33
C GLY A 137 2.29 2.05 -12.94
N THR A 138 1.68 3.11 -13.50
CA THR A 138 2.41 4.28 -14.04
C THR A 138 3.19 5.01 -12.96
N LEU A 139 2.62 5.20 -11.76
CA LEU A 139 3.31 5.83 -10.62
C LEU A 139 4.51 5.00 -10.13
N LEU A 140 4.41 3.67 -10.26
CA LEU A 140 5.47 2.74 -9.90
C LEU A 140 6.46 2.50 -11.04
N ASP A 141 6.26 3.08 -12.22
CA ASP A 141 7.26 3.08 -13.27
C ASP A 141 8.25 4.24 -13.02
N GLN A 142 9.55 3.94 -13.01
CA GLN A 142 10.58 4.81 -12.42
C GLN A 142 10.84 6.12 -13.20
N ALA A 143 10.17 6.31 -14.34
CA ALA A 143 10.43 7.39 -15.29
C ALA A 143 9.48 8.60 -15.16
N ILE A 144 8.57 8.65 -14.17
CA ILE A 144 7.61 9.76 -14.10
C ILE A 144 8.11 10.94 -13.25
N THR A 145 7.86 12.15 -13.72
CA THR A 145 8.11 13.36 -12.94
C THR A 145 7.04 13.53 -11.86
N ARG A 146 7.37 14.26 -10.79
CA ARG A 146 6.42 14.58 -9.71
C ARG A 146 5.15 15.27 -10.24
N ARG A 147 5.31 16.23 -11.15
CA ARG A 147 4.18 16.93 -11.78
C ARG A 147 3.26 15.97 -12.53
N LYS A 148 3.84 15.05 -13.31
CA LYS A 148 3.07 14.03 -14.03
C LYS A 148 2.34 13.08 -13.08
N ALA A 149 2.98 12.69 -11.98
CA ALA A 149 2.36 11.90 -10.92
C ALA A 149 1.14 12.60 -10.29
N THR A 150 1.28 13.90 -10.01
CA THR A 150 0.21 14.74 -9.44
C THR A 150 -0.97 14.84 -10.41
N ASN A 151 -0.71 15.15 -11.69
CA ASN A 151 -1.77 15.26 -12.69
C ASN A 151 -2.54 13.95 -12.87
N LEU A 152 -1.83 12.81 -12.96
CA LEU A 152 -2.48 11.49 -13.09
C LEU A 152 -3.41 11.19 -11.91
N LEU A 153 -2.99 11.51 -10.69
CA LEU A 153 -3.81 11.31 -9.49
C LEU A 153 -5.01 12.27 -9.45
N GLN A 154 -4.85 13.52 -9.88
CA GLN A 154 -5.95 14.50 -9.95
C GLN A 154 -6.98 14.14 -11.02
N GLU A 155 -6.54 13.70 -12.20
CA GLU A 155 -7.40 13.23 -13.29
C GLU A 155 -8.22 12.03 -12.83
N PHE A 156 -7.56 11.04 -12.20
CA PHE A 156 -8.22 9.87 -11.65
C PHE A 156 -9.24 10.24 -10.57
N ALA A 157 -8.85 11.07 -9.59
CA ALA A 157 -9.74 11.51 -8.52
C ALA A 157 -10.99 12.24 -9.05
N SER A 158 -10.81 13.08 -10.07
CA SER A 158 -11.92 13.85 -10.65
C SER A 158 -12.92 12.93 -11.36
N ARG A 159 -12.46 11.88 -12.04
CA ARG A 159 -13.32 10.91 -12.74
C ARG A 159 -14.18 10.09 -11.77
N ILE A 160 -13.60 9.65 -10.65
CA ILE A 160 -14.36 8.89 -9.63
C ILE A 160 -15.48 9.77 -9.05
N SER A 161 -15.17 11.03 -8.68
CA SER A 161 -16.15 11.92 -8.08
C SER A 161 -17.31 12.30 -9.02
N HIS A 162 -17.07 12.39 -10.34
CA HIS A 162 -18.13 12.67 -11.32
C HIS A 162 -19.16 11.54 -11.45
N LYS A 163 -18.74 10.27 -11.41
CA LYS A 163 -19.65 9.11 -11.51
C LYS A 163 -20.61 9.00 -10.33
N ILE A 164 -20.15 9.36 -9.12
CA ILE A 164 -20.95 9.27 -7.90
C ILE A 164 -22.02 10.38 -7.88
N SER A 165 -21.67 11.58 -8.33
CA SER A 165 -22.61 12.70 -8.43
C SER A 165 -23.70 12.49 -9.49
N SER A 166 -23.49 11.59 -10.46
CA SER A 166 -24.48 11.19 -11.46
C SER A 166 -25.31 9.95 -11.09
N ALA A 167 -24.95 9.27 -9.99
CA ALA A 167 -25.64 8.08 -9.49
C ALA A 167 -26.49 8.34 -8.22
N SER A 168 -26.51 9.59 -7.76
CA SER A 168 -27.33 10.11 -6.65
C SER A 168 -28.42 11.01 -7.20
#